data_AF-A0A937F0U7-F1
#
_entry.id   AF-A0A937F0U7-F1
#
_cell.length_a   1.000
_cell.length_b   1.000
_cell.length_c   1.000
_cell.angle_alpha   90.00
_cell.angle_beta   90.00
_cell.angle_gamma   90.00
#
_symmetry.space_group_name_H-M   'P 1'
#
loop_
_entity.id
_entity.type
_entity.pdbx_description
1 polymer ?
#
loop_
_entity_poly.entity_id
_entity_poly.type
_entity_poly.pdbx_seq_one_letter_code
_entity_poly.pdbx_strand_id
1 'polypeptide(L)'
;MEQRSWFRRAVWATMLMLLPACEQPLAVTPIEASIQSDLKQRGQISVQAITCPPDVTSEVGKAFECVGELDPSEIFFITVTQEDDRGKVRWEVPSSWSLLNLNQLETEFEQKLKATTKVNLKVNCGGVYRPTKAGDSFSCQVVQLTTKGQSQSSDSILVKVEPEGKVTWQEIRMVAAKPTSIASSPSTSTPVLPNVAPSSAPSPVSSEVEPKDATGWTQLDD
;
A
#
# COMPACT_ATOMS: atom_id res chain seq x y z
N MET A 1 17.51 26.59 -56.02
CA MET A 1 16.50 25.52 -55.97
C MET A 1 15.70 25.71 -54.67
N GLU A 2 14.79 26.69 -54.61
CA GLU A 2 13.40 26.64 -55.11
C GLU A 2 12.59 25.59 -54.34
N GLN A 3 11.51 25.92 -53.61
CA GLN A 3 10.29 26.59 -54.10
C GLN A 3 9.66 27.48 -53.00
N ARG A 4 9.43 28.78 -53.24
CA ARG A 4 8.16 29.39 -53.73
C ARG A 4 6.94 28.93 -52.91
N SER A 5 6.49 29.72 -51.93
CA SER A 5 5.48 30.79 -52.10
C SER A 5 4.28 30.35 -52.93
N TRP A 6 3.08 30.37 -52.32
CA TRP A 6 1.75 30.69 -52.86
C TRP A 6 0.71 29.87 -52.10
N PHE A 7 -0.03 30.48 -51.17
CA PHE A 7 -1.48 30.35 -51.16
C PHE A 7 -2.09 31.56 -50.46
N ARG A 8 -2.91 32.25 -51.27
CA ARG A 8 -3.63 33.47 -50.97
C ARG A 8 -4.90 33.11 -50.19
N ARG A 9 -5.20 33.91 -49.17
CA ARG A 9 -6.52 34.39 -48.74
C ARG A 9 -7.71 33.42 -48.89
N ALA A 10 -8.19 32.92 -47.75
CA ALA A 10 -9.63 32.78 -47.48
C ALA A 10 -9.83 32.87 -45.96
N VAL A 11 -10.01 34.10 -45.45
CA VAL A 11 -10.42 34.33 -44.05
C VAL A 11 -11.92 34.07 -43.99
N TRP A 12 -12.31 32.84 -43.67
CA TRP A 12 -13.68 32.51 -43.28
C TRP A 12 -13.84 32.92 -41.82
N ALA A 13 -14.74 33.86 -41.57
CA ALA A 13 -15.14 34.23 -40.22
C ALA A 13 -15.96 33.08 -39.62
N THR A 14 -15.27 32.10 -39.03
CA THR A 14 -15.89 31.01 -38.28
C THR A 14 -16.42 31.60 -36.98
N MET A 15 -17.73 31.85 -36.96
CA MET A 15 -18.47 32.23 -35.77
C MET A 15 -18.37 31.07 -34.76
N LEU A 16 -17.44 31.22 -33.81
CA LEU A 16 -17.17 30.29 -32.73
C LEU A 16 -18.38 30.31 -31.78
N MET A 17 -19.31 29.37 -31.93
CA MET A 17 -20.34 29.11 -30.94
C MET A 17 -19.67 28.65 -29.64
N LEU A 18 -19.57 29.54 -28.66
CA LEU A 18 -19.30 29.16 -27.28
C LEU A 18 -20.55 28.44 -26.75
N LEU A 19 -20.58 27.12 -26.91
CA LEU A 19 -21.51 26.28 -26.17
C LEU A 19 -21.14 26.41 -24.68
N PRO A 20 -22.09 26.72 -23.79
CA PRO A 20 -21.84 26.63 -22.36
C PRO A 20 -21.45 25.18 -22.07
N ALA A 21 -20.20 24.97 -21.66
CA ALA A 21 -19.76 23.68 -21.14
C ALA A 21 -20.62 23.42 -19.90
N CYS A 22 -21.59 22.54 -20.02
CA CYS A 22 -22.37 22.07 -18.89
C CYS A 22 -21.42 21.20 -18.07
N GLU A 23 -20.72 21.78 -17.10
CA GLU A 23 -19.84 21.05 -16.19
C GLU A 23 -20.71 20.10 -15.36
N GLN A 24 -20.66 18.80 -15.69
CA GLN A 24 -21.34 17.78 -14.92
C GLN A 24 -20.47 17.41 -13.72
N PRO A 25 -21.05 17.35 -12.50
CA PRO A 25 -20.31 16.89 -11.33
C PRO A 25 -19.93 15.41 -11.50
N LEU A 26 -18.72 15.04 -11.06
CA LEU A 26 -18.25 13.67 -11.08
C LEU A 26 -18.96 12.87 -9.97
N ALA A 27 -19.53 11.72 -10.30
CA ALA A 27 -20.10 10.81 -9.30
C ALA A 27 -18.97 10.11 -8.52
N VAL A 28 -18.68 10.56 -7.30
CA VAL A 28 -17.56 10.03 -6.49
C VAL A 28 -17.87 8.73 -5.74
N THR A 29 -19.12 8.46 -5.38
CA THR A 29 -19.54 7.22 -4.70
C THR A 29 -19.11 5.92 -5.39
N PRO A 30 -19.26 5.75 -6.72
CA PRO A 30 -18.74 4.55 -7.40
C PRO A 30 -17.21 4.48 -7.39
N ILE A 31 -16.52 5.62 -7.37
CA ILE A 31 -15.05 5.68 -7.29
C ILE A 31 -14.59 5.20 -5.90
N GLU A 32 -15.20 5.70 -4.83
CA GLU A 32 -14.94 5.27 -3.44
C GLU A 32 -15.10 3.76 -3.29
N ALA A 33 -16.23 3.22 -3.75
CA ALA A 33 -16.52 1.78 -3.68
C ALA A 33 -15.53 0.93 -4.50
N SER A 34 -15.13 1.43 -5.68
CA SER A 34 -14.13 0.76 -6.53
C SER A 34 -12.77 0.72 -5.85
N ILE A 35 -12.30 1.85 -5.31
CA ILE A 35 -11.00 1.91 -4.61
C ILE A 35 -11.03 1.00 -3.39
N GLN A 36 -12.11 1.01 -2.61
CA GLN A 36 -12.24 0.16 -1.42
C GLN A 36 -12.20 -1.33 -1.77
N SER A 37 -12.91 -1.73 -2.84
CA SER A 37 -12.86 -3.09 -3.35
C SER A 37 -11.46 -3.49 -3.81
N ASP A 38 -10.78 -2.64 -4.57
CA ASP A 38 -9.45 -2.93 -5.08
C ASP A 38 -8.40 -3.03 -3.95
N LEU A 39 -8.45 -2.15 -2.95
CA LEU A 39 -7.58 -2.22 -1.77
C LEU A 39 -7.79 -3.52 -0.98
N LYS A 40 -9.05 -3.96 -0.84
CA LYS A 40 -9.37 -5.22 -0.19
C LYS A 40 -8.88 -6.43 -0.98
N GLN A 41 -9.10 -6.43 -2.30
CA GLN A 41 -8.76 -7.57 -3.17
C GLN A 41 -7.27 -7.69 -3.44
N ARG A 42 -6.61 -6.57 -3.78
CA ARG A 42 -5.21 -6.55 -4.22
C ARG A 42 -4.25 -6.23 -3.08
N GLY A 43 -4.64 -5.28 -2.24
CA GLY A 43 -3.84 -4.84 -1.10
C GLY A 43 -3.92 -5.80 0.08
N GLN A 44 -4.96 -6.65 0.15
CA GLN A 44 -5.26 -7.48 1.31
C GLN A 44 -5.32 -6.66 2.61
N ILE A 45 -5.75 -5.39 2.50
CA ILE A 45 -5.91 -4.48 3.62
C ILE A 45 -7.38 -4.28 3.94
N SER A 46 -7.70 -4.20 5.24
CA SER A 46 -9.04 -3.90 5.72
C SER A 46 -9.22 -2.38 5.80
N VAL A 47 -9.94 -1.82 4.84
CA VAL A 47 -10.31 -0.40 4.80
C VAL A 47 -11.75 -0.26 5.30
N GLN A 48 -11.95 0.53 6.35
CA GLN A 48 -13.27 0.83 6.92
C GLN A 48 -14.10 1.68 5.96
N ALA A 49 -13.55 2.81 5.53
CA ALA A 49 -14.21 3.77 4.67
C ALA A 49 -13.23 4.47 3.72
N ILE A 50 -13.75 4.96 2.60
CA ILE A 50 -13.06 5.88 1.70
C ILE A 50 -14.00 7.05 1.44
N THR A 51 -13.50 8.26 1.66
CA THR A 51 -14.25 9.50 1.51
C THR A 51 -13.53 10.39 0.50
N CYS A 52 -14.18 10.70 -0.61
CA CYS A 52 -13.71 11.64 -1.59
C CYS A 52 -14.45 13.00 -1.43
N PRO A 53 -13.88 14.11 -1.91
CA PRO A 53 -14.58 15.40 -1.93
C PRO A 53 -15.89 15.30 -2.74
N PRO A 54 -17.01 15.85 -2.26
CA PRO A 54 -18.30 15.73 -2.95
C PRO A 54 -18.38 16.58 -4.23
N ASP A 55 -17.63 17.68 -4.29
CA ASP A 55 -17.70 18.68 -5.37
C ASP A 55 -16.49 18.59 -6.30
N VAL A 56 -16.33 17.44 -6.96
CA VAL A 56 -15.26 17.25 -7.96
C VAL A 56 -15.81 17.53 -9.36
N THR A 57 -15.29 18.57 -10.02
CA THR A 57 -15.56 18.85 -11.43
C THR A 57 -14.97 17.75 -12.31
N SER A 58 -15.74 17.23 -13.26
CA SER A 58 -15.25 16.27 -14.26
C SER A 58 -14.30 16.97 -15.24
N GLU A 59 -13.00 16.68 -15.14
CA GLU A 59 -11.94 17.32 -15.93
C GLU A 59 -10.77 16.36 -16.14
N VAL A 60 -10.47 16.05 -17.40
CA VAL A 60 -9.42 15.09 -17.77
C VAL A 60 -8.05 15.55 -17.29
N GLY A 61 -7.32 14.64 -16.64
CA GLY A 61 -6.00 14.90 -16.08
C GLY A 61 -6.02 15.62 -14.73
N LYS A 62 -7.18 16.08 -14.25
CA LYS A 62 -7.29 16.68 -12.91
C LYS A 62 -7.14 15.61 -11.85
N ALA A 63 -6.37 15.95 -10.81
CA ALA A 63 -6.21 15.12 -9.64
C ALA A 63 -7.01 15.69 -8.45
N PHE A 64 -7.53 14.81 -7.61
CA PHE A 64 -8.13 15.13 -6.32
C PHE A 64 -7.70 14.07 -5.30
N GLU A 65 -7.85 14.38 -4.02
CA GLU A 65 -7.42 13.53 -2.92
C GLU A 65 -8.62 12.94 -2.20
N CYS A 66 -8.66 11.62 -2.04
CA CYS A 66 -9.59 10.93 -1.16
C CYS A 66 -8.89 10.51 0.13
N VAL A 67 -9.65 10.38 1.20
CA VAL A 67 -9.16 9.94 2.51
C VAL A 67 -9.67 8.52 2.75
N GLY A 68 -8.75 7.59 3.03
CA GLY A 68 -9.07 6.23 3.44
C GLY A 68 -8.88 6.05 4.95
N GLU A 69 -9.72 5.24 5.56
CA GLU A 69 -9.68 4.88 6.98
C GLU A 69 -9.38 3.39 7.15
N LEU A 70 -8.33 3.06 7.91
CA LEU A 70 -7.96 1.70 8.31
C LEU A 70 -8.58 1.36 9.65
N ASP A 71 -8.65 0.07 9.99
CA ASP A 71 -8.96 -0.42 11.35
C ASP A 71 -7.65 -0.55 12.15
N PRO A 72 -7.47 0.08 13.34
CA PRO A 72 -8.50 0.66 14.22
C PRO A 72 -8.54 2.21 14.24
N SER A 73 -8.71 2.88 13.08
CA SER A 73 -8.88 4.35 12.88
C SER A 73 -7.61 5.12 12.46
N GLU A 74 -6.73 4.50 11.68
CA GLU A 74 -5.62 5.23 11.04
C GLU A 74 -6.05 5.75 9.66
N ILE A 75 -5.69 6.99 9.31
CA ILE A 75 -6.04 7.59 8.01
C ILE A 75 -4.87 7.51 7.03
N PHE A 76 -5.19 7.41 5.74
CA PHE A 76 -4.23 7.55 4.64
C PHE A 76 -4.85 8.33 3.48
N PHE A 77 -4.00 8.91 2.64
CA PHE A 77 -4.43 9.71 1.49
C PHE A 77 -4.33 8.88 0.20
N ILE A 78 -5.26 9.11 -0.71
CA ILE A 78 -5.32 8.46 -2.01
C ILE A 78 -5.37 9.56 -3.06
N THR A 79 -4.39 9.59 -3.97
CA THR A 79 -4.41 10.51 -5.10
C THR A 79 -5.19 9.88 -6.25
N VAL A 80 -6.29 10.51 -6.66
CA VAL A 80 -7.13 10.07 -7.77
C VAL A 80 -6.96 11.04 -8.94
N THR A 81 -6.57 10.54 -10.10
CA THR A 81 -6.44 11.30 -11.35
C THR A 81 -7.54 10.88 -12.31
N GLN A 82 -8.30 11.83 -12.83
CA GLN A 82 -9.32 11.57 -13.85
C GLN A 82 -8.65 11.29 -15.19
N GLU A 83 -8.93 10.13 -15.79
CA GLU A 83 -8.41 9.74 -17.10
C GLU A 83 -9.36 10.15 -18.24
N ASP A 84 -10.66 10.28 -17.96
CA ASP A 84 -11.64 10.82 -18.90
C ASP A 84 -12.76 11.60 -18.17
N ASP A 85 -13.64 12.21 -18.96
CA ASP A 85 -14.81 12.98 -18.51
C ASP A 85 -16.03 12.10 -18.15
N ARG A 86 -15.88 10.77 -18.28
CA ARG A 86 -16.93 9.76 -18.04
C ARG A 86 -16.72 8.99 -16.73
N GLY A 87 -15.81 9.47 -15.89
CA GLY A 87 -15.52 8.90 -14.58
C GLY A 87 -14.54 7.73 -14.60
N LYS A 88 -13.80 7.52 -15.69
CA LYS A 88 -12.61 6.66 -15.65
C LYS A 88 -11.53 7.37 -14.86
N VAL A 89 -11.05 6.72 -13.80
CA VAL A 89 -10.00 7.27 -12.93
C VAL A 89 -8.85 6.30 -12.78
N ARG A 90 -7.66 6.84 -12.54
CA ARG A 90 -6.50 6.12 -12.04
C ARG A 90 -6.19 6.63 -10.66
N TRP A 91 -5.90 5.74 -9.73
CA TRP A 91 -5.59 6.13 -8.35
C TRP A 91 -4.31 5.47 -7.89
N GLU A 92 -3.64 6.11 -6.93
CA GLU A 92 -2.50 5.57 -6.23
C GLU A 92 -2.53 5.98 -4.76
N VAL A 93 -1.95 5.13 -3.91
CA VAL A 93 -1.73 5.43 -2.51
C VAL A 93 -0.25 5.74 -2.34
N PRO A 94 0.16 7.00 -2.09
CA PRO A 94 1.52 7.32 -1.74
C PRO A 94 1.89 6.66 -0.41
N SER A 95 3.18 6.35 -0.22
CA SER A 95 3.64 5.82 1.07
C SER A 95 3.44 6.86 2.17
N SER A 96 2.73 6.48 3.23
CA SER A 96 2.51 7.29 4.43
C SER A 96 2.95 6.52 5.68
N TRP A 97 2.86 7.15 6.85
CA TRP A 97 3.19 6.51 8.13
C TRP A 97 2.27 5.33 8.48
N SER A 98 1.00 5.39 8.06
CA SER A 98 -0.04 4.40 8.34
C SER A 98 -0.14 3.30 7.28
N LEU A 99 0.27 3.61 6.04
CA LEU A 99 0.15 2.69 4.92
C LEU A 99 1.34 2.85 3.95
N LEU A 100 2.19 1.83 3.86
CA LEU A 100 3.31 1.81 2.93
C LEU A 100 2.91 1.26 1.57
N ASN A 101 3.39 1.92 0.50
CA ASN A 101 3.32 1.40 -0.87
C ASN A 101 4.59 0.59 -1.16
N LEU A 102 4.47 -0.73 -1.06
CA LEU A 102 5.61 -1.64 -1.19
C LEU A 102 6.19 -1.65 -2.60
N ASN A 103 5.39 -1.42 -3.65
CA ASN A 103 5.92 -1.34 -5.02
C ASN A 103 6.83 -0.12 -5.22
N GLN A 104 6.44 1.03 -4.66
CA GLN A 104 7.29 2.24 -4.68
C GLN A 104 8.58 1.98 -3.89
N LEU A 105 8.46 1.38 -2.71
CA LEU A 105 9.61 1.06 -1.85
C LEU A 105 10.58 0.06 -2.50
N GLU A 106 10.06 -1.02 -3.11
CA GLU A 106 10.82 -2.00 -3.88
C GLU A 106 11.57 -1.31 -5.03
N THR A 107 10.89 -0.46 -5.80
CA THR A 107 11.50 0.29 -6.91
C THR A 107 12.65 1.17 -6.42
N GLU A 108 12.50 1.87 -5.29
CA GLU A 108 13.57 2.67 -4.71
C GLU A 108 14.77 1.81 -4.27
N PHE A 109 14.52 0.67 -3.63
CA PHE A 109 15.59 -0.24 -3.20
C PHE A 109 16.32 -0.83 -4.40
N GLU A 110 15.60 -1.26 -5.43
CA GLU A 110 16.18 -1.76 -6.67
C GLU A 110 17.08 -0.70 -7.34
N GLN A 111 16.62 0.55 -7.42
CA GLN A 111 17.42 1.65 -7.99
C GLN A 111 18.70 1.92 -7.19
N LYS A 112 18.59 2.02 -5.85
CA LYS A 112 19.74 2.27 -4.96
C LYS A 112 20.76 1.12 -4.99
N LEU A 113 20.28 -0.12 -4.96
CA LEU A 113 21.12 -1.30 -5.03
C LEU A 113 21.78 -1.47 -6.39
N LYS A 114 21.07 -1.20 -7.49
CA LYS A 114 21.62 -1.21 -8.85
C LYS A 114 22.72 -0.16 -9.00
N ALA A 115 22.54 1.03 -8.43
CA ALA A 115 23.56 2.08 -8.42
C ALA A 115 24.85 1.65 -7.67
N THR A 116 24.70 0.85 -6.61
CA THR A 116 25.83 0.43 -5.76
C THR A 116 26.55 -0.81 -6.30
N THR A 117 25.80 -1.84 -6.70
CA THR A 117 26.34 -3.16 -7.05
C THR A 117 26.60 -3.33 -8.56
N LYS A 118 25.97 -2.50 -9.40
CA LYS A 118 25.91 -2.66 -10.88
C LYS A 118 25.28 -3.97 -11.35
N VAL A 119 24.56 -4.66 -10.46
CA VAL A 119 23.83 -5.90 -10.76
C VAL A 119 22.33 -5.59 -10.83
N ASN A 120 21.60 -6.30 -11.69
CA ASN A 120 20.14 -6.26 -11.67
C ASN A 120 19.63 -7.14 -10.53
N LEU A 121 19.12 -6.50 -9.49
CA LEU A 121 18.47 -7.15 -8.36
C LEU A 121 16.97 -6.87 -8.44
N LYS A 122 16.18 -7.82 -7.97
CA LYS A 122 14.75 -7.67 -7.76
C LYS A 122 14.46 -7.74 -6.27
N VAL A 123 13.66 -6.80 -5.76
CA VAL A 123 13.28 -6.78 -4.34
C VAL A 123 11.82 -7.23 -4.21
N ASN A 124 11.51 -7.99 -3.16
CA ASN A 124 10.15 -8.42 -2.84
C ASN A 124 9.86 -8.22 -1.35
N CYS A 125 8.94 -7.32 -1.04
CA CYS A 125 8.52 -6.94 0.31
C CYS A 125 7.21 -7.62 0.74
N GLY A 126 6.65 -8.53 -0.08
CA GLY A 126 5.57 -9.44 0.31
C GLY A 126 4.14 -8.91 0.06
N GLY A 127 3.95 -7.90 -0.79
CA GLY A 127 2.62 -7.38 -1.11
C GLY A 127 2.66 -6.07 -1.89
N VAL A 128 1.49 -5.46 -2.10
CA VAL A 128 1.37 -4.13 -2.74
C VAL A 128 1.34 -3.02 -1.69
N TYR A 129 0.55 -3.21 -0.64
CA TYR A 129 0.39 -2.27 0.46
C TYR A 129 0.62 -2.99 1.79
N ARG A 130 1.13 -2.26 2.78
CA ARG A 130 1.32 -2.78 4.13
C ARG A 130 0.91 -1.72 5.16
N PRO A 131 -0.09 -1.99 6.01
CA PRO A 131 -0.37 -1.14 7.17
C PRO A 131 0.83 -1.13 8.10
N THR A 132 1.19 0.04 8.63
CA THR A 132 2.36 0.18 9.49
C THR A 132 2.10 1.11 10.65
N LYS A 133 2.75 0.82 11.76
CA LYS A 133 2.81 1.67 12.94
C LYS A 133 4.21 2.19 13.16
N ALA A 134 4.32 3.31 13.87
CA ALA A 134 5.58 3.83 14.34
C ALA A 134 6.38 2.75 15.09
N GLY A 135 7.62 2.52 14.66
CA GLY A 135 8.50 1.49 15.24
C GLY A 135 8.38 0.11 14.61
N ASP A 136 7.45 -0.11 13.69
CA ASP A 136 7.34 -1.38 12.98
C ASP A 136 8.60 -1.68 12.17
N SER A 137 8.88 -2.97 12.01
CA SER A 137 9.95 -3.43 11.13
C SER A 137 9.53 -4.67 10.34
N PHE A 138 10.04 -4.77 9.12
CA PHE A 138 9.78 -5.89 8.23
C PHE A 138 10.95 -6.13 7.29
N SER A 139 11.02 -7.34 6.74
CA SER A 139 12.10 -7.74 5.84
C SER A 139 11.61 -7.82 4.40
N CYS A 140 12.36 -7.24 3.47
CA CYS A 140 12.22 -7.47 2.03
C CYS A 140 13.29 -8.46 1.56
N GLN A 141 12.94 -9.36 0.65
CA GLN A 141 13.85 -10.34 0.06
C GLN A 141 14.51 -9.76 -1.18
N VAL A 142 15.83 -9.89 -1.29
CA VAL A 142 16.60 -9.45 -2.46
C VAL A 142 16.98 -10.68 -3.27
N VAL A 143 16.57 -10.67 -4.53
CA VAL A 143 16.78 -11.76 -5.47
C VAL A 143 17.68 -11.27 -6.59
N GLN A 144 18.82 -11.92 -6.79
CA GLN A 144 19.68 -11.61 -7.92
C GLN A 144 19.12 -12.20 -9.21
N LEU A 145 18.89 -11.35 -10.21
CA LEU A 145 18.48 -11.80 -11.54
C LEU A 145 19.73 -12.22 -12.31
N THR A 146 19.95 -13.52 -12.47
CA THR A 146 21.01 -14.03 -13.35
C THR A 146 20.53 -14.05 -14.80
N THR A 147 21.45 -13.92 -15.76
CA THR A 147 21.16 -13.98 -17.20
C THR A 147 20.57 -15.32 -17.67
N LYS A 148 20.56 -16.35 -16.81
CA LYS A 148 19.93 -17.65 -17.08
C LYS A 148 18.52 -17.78 -16.49
N GLY A 149 17.94 -16.69 -15.97
CA GLY A 149 16.64 -16.71 -15.31
C GLY A 149 16.64 -17.41 -13.95
N GLN A 150 17.83 -17.74 -13.43
CA GLN A 150 17.97 -18.43 -12.14
C GLN A 150 18.11 -17.38 -11.03
N SER A 151 17.12 -17.34 -10.16
CA SER A 151 17.06 -16.46 -8.99
C SER A 151 17.82 -17.09 -7.83
N GLN A 152 18.94 -16.52 -7.41
CA GLN A 152 19.50 -16.81 -6.10
C GLN A 152 19.04 -15.73 -5.13
N SER A 153 18.23 -16.14 -4.14
CA SER A 153 17.83 -15.30 -3.01
C SER A 153 18.95 -15.41 -1.98
N SER A 154 19.65 -14.33 -1.69
CA SER A 154 20.81 -14.36 -0.80
C SER A 154 20.82 -13.27 0.26
N ASP A 155 20.05 -12.19 0.08
CA ASP A 155 20.09 -11.04 0.98
C ASP A 155 18.69 -10.56 1.38
N SER A 156 18.62 -9.93 2.55
CA SER A 156 17.39 -9.37 3.10
C SER A 156 17.61 -7.91 3.49
N ILE A 157 16.64 -7.06 3.21
CA ILE A 157 16.64 -5.65 3.65
C ILE A 157 15.70 -5.55 4.84
N LEU A 158 16.21 -5.14 6.01
CA LEU A 158 15.35 -4.81 7.15
C LEU A 158 14.92 -3.36 7.02
N VAL A 159 13.62 -3.19 6.84
CA VAL A 159 12.94 -1.89 6.80
C VAL A 159 12.43 -1.57 8.21
N LYS A 160 12.66 -0.34 8.65
CA LYS A 160 12.16 0.22 9.91
C LYS A 160 11.32 1.46 9.61
N VAL A 161 10.15 1.53 10.23
CA VAL A 161 9.24 2.67 10.13
C VAL A 161 9.48 3.56 11.33
N GLU A 162 9.94 4.79 11.11
CA GLU A 162 10.17 5.74 12.18
C GLU A 162 8.87 6.43 12.62
N PRO A 163 8.83 7.02 13.84
CA PRO A 163 7.62 7.64 14.39
C PRO A 163 7.07 8.83 13.59
N GLU A 164 7.85 9.36 12.66
CA GLU A 164 7.50 10.48 11.77
C GLU A 164 7.12 10.03 10.35
N GLY A 165 6.89 8.73 10.14
CA GLY A 165 6.57 8.17 8.82
C GLY A 165 7.75 8.07 7.87
N LYS A 166 8.95 8.43 8.32
CA LYS A 166 10.17 8.18 7.55
C LYS A 166 10.52 6.70 7.61
N VAL A 167 10.82 6.15 6.44
CA VAL A 167 11.25 4.76 6.32
C VAL A 167 12.78 4.74 6.25
N THR A 168 13.43 4.14 7.24
CA THR A 168 14.86 3.84 7.19
C THR A 168 15.08 2.36 6.93
N TRP A 169 16.13 2.02 6.17
CA TRP A 169 16.43 0.63 5.84
C TRP A 169 17.90 0.32 6.12
N GLN A 170 18.13 -0.94 6.49
CA GLN A 170 19.47 -1.51 6.68
C GLN A 170 19.59 -2.76 5.83
N GLU A 171 20.63 -2.82 4.99
CA GLU A 171 20.98 -4.03 4.23
C GLU A 171 21.50 -5.06 5.22
N ILE A 172 20.72 -6.12 5.47
CA ILE A 172 21.21 -7.28 6.20
C ILE A 172 21.79 -8.23 5.17
N ARG A 173 23.10 -8.13 4.96
CA ARG A 173 23.83 -9.21 4.31
C ARG A 173 23.73 -10.42 5.20
N MET A 174 23.05 -11.46 4.74
CA MET A 174 23.26 -12.77 5.35
C MET A 174 24.67 -13.17 4.93
N VAL A 175 25.65 -12.83 5.79
CA VAL A 175 27.01 -13.32 5.65
C VAL A 175 26.87 -14.83 5.56
N ALA A 176 27.04 -15.38 4.36
CA ALA A 176 26.92 -16.80 4.12
C ALA A 176 27.71 -17.48 5.22
N ALA A 177 27.01 -18.15 6.14
CA ALA A 177 27.63 -18.80 7.26
C ALA A 177 28.64 -19.76 6.64
N LYS A 178 29.92 -19.41 6.71
CA LYS A 178 30.99 -20.31 6.33
C LYS A 178 30.67 -21.61 7.08
N PRO A 179 30.55 -22.77 6.40
CA PRO A 179 30.25 -24.01 7.08
C PRO A 179 31.42 -24.30 8.02
N THR A 180 31.29 -23.87 9.28
CA THR A 180 32.14 -24.32 10.36
C THR A 180 31.69 -25.76 10.59
N SER A 181 32.35 -26.66 9.87
CA SER A 181 32.39 -28.08 10.16
C SER A 181 32.92 -28.26 11.58
N ILE A 182 32.04 -28.13 12.58
CA ILE A 182 32.34 -28.52 13.95
C ILE A 182 32.19 -30.03 13.98
N ALA A 183 33.36 -30.68 13.97
CA ALA A 183 33.51 -32.10 14.20
C ALA A 183 32.79 -32.52 15.48
N SER A 184 32.13 -33.66 15.36
CA SER A 184 31.39 -34.36 16.40
C SER A 184 32.20 -34.54 17.68
N SER A 185 31.57 -34.38 18.84
CA SER A 185 31.99 -35.10 20.04
C SER A 185 30.75 -35.48 20.88
N PRO A 186 30.63 -36.77 21.25
CA PRO A 186 29.50 -37.30 22.00
C PRO A 186 29.75 -37.18 23.50
N SER A 187 28.72 -36.80 24.27
CA SER A 187 28.65 -37.03 25.72
C SER A 187 27.17 -37.10 26.11
N THR A 188 26.63 -38.30 26.25
CA THR A 188 26.50 -39.04 27.53
C THR A 188 25.21 -38.64 28.28
N SER A 189 24.18 -39.45 28.05
CA SER A 189 23.14 -39.95 28.98
C SER A 189 23.41 -39.69 30.47
N THR A 190 22.49 -39.33 31.39
CA THR A 190 21.14 -39.83 31.79
C THR A 190 20.78 -39.04 33.11
N PRO A 191 19.82 -39.39 34.01
CA PRO A 191 18.40 -39.79 33.94
C PRO A 191 17.43 -39.01 34.91
N VAL A 192 16.11 -39.06 34.61
CA VAL A 192 14.96 -39.41 35.52
C VAL A 192 14.33 -38.41 36.57
N LEU A 193 13.03 -38.11 36.29
CA LEU A 193 11.78 -38.03 37.11
C LEU A 193 11.62 -37.04 38.31
N PRO A 194 10.37 -36.86 38.84
CA PRO A 194 9.06 -36.59 38.22
C PRO A 194 8.38 -35.35 38.88
N ASN A 195 7.08 -35.09 38.61
CA ASN A 195 6.03 -34.88 39.63
C ASN A 195 5.03 -33.73 39.35
N VAL A 196 3.75 -34.06 39.61
CA VAL A 196 2.56 -33.24 39.93
C VAL A 196 1.80 -32.48 38.82
N ALA A 197 0.63 -33.03 38.47
CA ALA A 197 -0.62 -32.30 38.18
C ALA A 197 -1.32 -31.97 39.52
N PRO A 198 -2.15 -30.90 39.69
CA PRO A 198 -3.47 -30.83 39.04
C PRO A 198 -4.08 -29.42 38.84
N SER A 199 -5.28 -29.41 38.22
CA SER A 199 -6.40 -28.52 38.53
C SER A 199 -6.37 -27.06 38.07
N SER A 200 -7.24 -26.70 37.11
CA SER A 200 -8.56 -26.07 37.39
C SER A 200 -9.13 -25.42 36.12
N ALA A 201 -10.40 -25.72 35.86
CA ALA A 201 -11.25 -25.12 34.84
C ALA A 201 -11.53 -23.63 35.11
N PRO A 202 -11.93 -22.87 34.09
CA PRO A 202 -13.19 -22.14 34.23
C PRO A 202 -14.18 -22.37 33.08
N SER A 203 -15.46 -22.33 33.49
CA SER A 203 -16.70 -22.51 32.73
C SER A 203 -16.93 -21.51 31.57
N PRO A 204 -17.86 -21.83 30.64
CA PRO A 204 -18.32 -20.90 29.61
C PRO A 204 -19.25 -19.83 30.20
N VAL A 205 -18.94 -18.55 29.95
CA VAL A 205 -19.88 -17.45 30.15
C VAL A 205 -20.68 -17.29 28.85
N SER A 206 -21.95 -17.68 28.91
CA SER A 206 -23.00 -17.13 28.07
C SER A 206 -23.14 -15.64 28.38
N SER A 207 -23.03 -14.80 27.36
CA SER A 207 -23.57 -13.45 27.43
C SER A 207 -24.71 -13.34 26.42
N GLU A 208 -25.87 -13.18 27.05
CA GLU A 208 -27.19 -12.83 26.59
C GLU A 208 -27.16 -11.72 25.51
N VAL A 209 -28.01 -11.91 24.51
CA VAL A 209 -28.33 -10.93 23.47
C VAL A 209 -29.32 -9.92 24.06
N GLU A 210 -28.89 -8.66 24.19
CA GLU A 210 -29.79 -7.55 24.50
C GLU A 210 -30.39 -6.99 23.19
N PRO A 211 -31.72 -6.96 23.03
CA PRO A 211 -32.36 -6.27 21.91
C PRO A 211 -32.30 -4.76 22.12
N LYS A 212 -31.64 -4.03 21.21
CA LYS A 212 -31.71 -2.56 21.17
C LYS A 212 -33.07 -2.12 20.64
N ASP A 213 -33.83 -1.46 21.50
CA ASP A 213 -35.04 -0.73 21.17
C ASP A 213 -34.77 0.53 20.33
N ALA A 214 -35.72 0.85 19.47
CA ALA A 214 -35.64 1.80 18.36
C ALA A 214 -35.97 3.27 18.71
N THR A 215 -35.59 3.77 19.89
CA THR A 215 -36.07 5.10 20.36
C THR A 215 -35.02 6.12 20.79
N GLY A 216 -33.72 5.85 20.61
CA GLY A 216 -32.71 6.89 20.33
C GLY A 216 -32.74 8.22 21.11
N TRP A 217 -32.77 8.19 22.45
CA TRP A 217 -32.43 9.37 23.26
C TRP A 217 -31.67 8.97 24.53
N THR A 218 -30.49 9.56 24.73
CA THR A 218 -29.71 9.48 25.98
C THR A 218 -29.89 10.77 26.78
N GLN A 219 -30.19 10.58 28.07
CA GLN A 219 -30.41 11.60 29.09
C GLN A 219 -29.07 12.20 29.53
N LEU A 220 -28.96 13.54 29.56
CA LEU A 220 -27.86 14.28 30.20
C LEU A 220 -28.20 14.43 31.69
N ASP A 221 -27.34 13.96 32.58
CA ASP A 221 -27.38 14.30 34.00
C ASP A 221 -26.21 15.24 34.34
N ASP A 222 -26.55 16.24 35.16
CA ASP A 222 -25.75 17.39 35.66
C ASP A 222 -24.70 16.97 36.71
#